data_AF-A0A926AYF9-F1
#
_entry.id   AF-A0A926AYF9-F1
#
_cell.length_a   1.000
_cell.length_b   1.000
_cell.length_c   1.000
_cell.angle_alpha   90.00
_cell.angle_beta   90.00
_cell.angle_gamma   90.00
#
_symmetry.space_group_name_H-M   'P 1'
#
loop_
_entity.id
_entity.type
_entity.pdbx_description
1 polymer ?
#
loop_
_entity_poly.entity_id
_entity_poly.type
_entity_poly.pdbx_seq_one_letter_code
_entity_poly.pdbx_strand_id
1 'polypeptide(L)'
;MILDSKIPSGPLEQKWSKHKMESKLINPANKRKFSIIVVGSGLAGGAAAATLSELGYQVKCFTHLDSPRRAHSIAAQGGINAAKNYQNDGDSVRRLIYDTIKGGDFR
;
A
#
# COMPACT_ATOMS: atom_id res chain seq x y z
N MET A 1 -19.01 21.20 3.68
CA MET A 1 -17.81 20.73 4.42
C MET A 1 -16.68 20.67 3.41
N ILE A 2 -15.59 21.41 3.61
CA ILE A 2 -14.42 21.35 2.72
C ILE A 2 -13.59 20.15 3.14
N LEU A 3 -13.40 19.18 2.24
CA LEU A 3 -12.56 18.01 2.49
C LEU A 3 -11.09 18.40 2.36
N ASP A 4 -10.34 18.32 3.45
CA ASP A 4 -8.88 18.42 3.45
C ASP A 4 -8.29 17.02 3.23
N SER A 5 -7.79 16.78 2.03
CA SER A 5 -7.23 15.49 1.59
C SER A 5 -5.78 15.27 2.05
N LYS A 6 -5.11 16.28 2.63
CA LYS A 6 -3.71 16.21 3.11
C LYS A 6 -2.73 15.59 2.11
N ILE A 7 -2.95 15.83 0.82
CA ILE A 7 -2.10 15.31 -0.25
C ILE A 7 -0.70 15.93 -0.11
N PRO A 8 0.39 15.14 -0.21
CA PRO A 8 1.74 15.70 -0.17
C PRO A 8 1.96 16.74 -1.27
N SER A 9 2.75 17.77 -0.97
CA SER A 9 3.00 18.89 -1.88
C SER A 9 4.01 18.54 -2.97
N GLY A 10 4.04 19.34 -4.05
CA GLY A 10 5.00 19.23 -5.13
C GLY A 10 4.53 18.46 -6.38
N PRO A 11 5.39 18.38 -7.42
CA PRO A 11 5.09 17.71 -8.69
C PRO A 11 4.77 16.22 -8.51
N LEU A 12 3.85 15.68 -9.31
CA LEU A 12 3.39 14.28 -9.19
C LEU A 12 4.54 13.26 -9.19
N GLU A 13 5.52 13.44 -10.08
CA GLU A 13 6.70 12.58 -10.21
C GLU A 13 7.57 12.49 -8.95
N GLN A 14 7.61 13.56 -8.14
CA GLN A 14 8.47 13.66 -6.96
C GLN A 14 7.70 13.59 -5.65
N LYS A 15 6.36 13.74 -5.71
CA LYS A 15 5.47 13.92 -4.56
C LYS A 15 5.70 12.90 -3.45
N TRP A 16 5.70 11.62 -3.78
CA TRP A 16 5.87 10.53 -2.80
C TRP A 16 7.32 10.35 -2.36
N SER A 17 8.29 10.53 -3.25
CA SER A 17 9.71 10.48 -2.92
C SER A 17 10.07 11.58 -1.91
N LYS A 18 9.60 12.80 -2.15
CA LYS A 18 9.75 13.94 -1.24
C LYS A 18 9.09 13.68 0.10
N HIS A 19 7.83 13.26 0.11
CA HIS A 19 7.11 12.92 1.34
C HIS A 19 7.85 11.88 2.19
N LYS A 20 8.39 10.85 1.55
CA LYS A 20 9.16 9.80 2.22
C LYS A 20 10.44 10.34 2.85
N MET A 21 11.16 11.23 2.16
CA MET A 21 12.39 11.86 2.68
C MET A 21 12.12 12.80 3.86
N GLU A 22 11.01 13.54 3.81
CA GLU A 22 10.63 14.50 4.86
C GLU A 22 9.95 13.84 6.07
N SER A 23 9.57 12.57 5.95
CA SER A 23 8.91 11.83 7.03
C SER A 23 9.85 11.52 8.18
N LYS A 24 9.36 11.68 9.41
CA LYS A 24 10.12 11.36 10.63
C LYS A 24 10.43 9.87 10.69
N LEU A 25 11.71 9.54 10.83
CA LEU A 25 12.16 8.15 10.96
C LEU A 25 11.94 7.62 12.38
N ILE A 26 11.59 6.33 12.46
CA ILE A 26 11.44 5.62 13.73
C ILE A 26 12.67 4.72 13.93
N ASN A 27 13.39 4.95 15.03
CA ASN A 27 14.51 4.09 15.43
C ASN A 27 14.00 2.65 15.70
N PRO A 28 14.68 1.59 15.20
CA PRO A 28 14.35 0.19 15.47
C PRO A 28 14.04 -0.14 16.93
N ALA A 29 14.82 0.39 17.88
CA ALA A 29 14.61 0.16 19.31
C ALA A 29 13.28 0.72 19.83
N ASN A 30 12.72 1.72 19.16
CA ASN A 30 11.46 2.36 19.54
C ASN A 30 10.23 1.72 18.92
N LYS A 31 10.36 0.80 17.94
CA LYS A 31 9.22 0.23 17.21
C LYS A 31 8.20 -0.46 18.13
N ARG A 32 8.67 -1.16 19.17
CA ARG A 32 7.82 -1.84 20.17
C ARG A 32 6.97 -0.89 21.01
N LYS A 33 7.31 0.41 21.05
CA LYS A 33 6.52 1.43 21.76
C LYS A 33 5.28 1.84 20.98
N PHE A 34 5.20 1.50 19.69
CA PHE A 34 4.06 1.84 18.84
C PHE A 34 3.15 0.63 18.67
N SER A 35 1.86 0.85 18.94
CA SER A 35 0.79 -0.09 18.61
C SER A 35 0.15 0.32 17.30
N ILE A 36 0.01 -0.64 16.37
CA ILE A 36 -0.61 -0.45 15.08
C ILE A 36 -1.91 -1.23 15.06
N ILE A 37 -3.00 -0.55 14.72
CA ILE A 37 -4.30 -1.18 14.49
C ILE A 37 -4.49 -1.32 12.99
N VAL A 38 -4.69 -2.55 12.53
CA VAL A 38 -5.04 -2.85 11.15
C VAL A 38 -6.51 -3.25 11.13
N VAL A 39 -7.31 -2.53 10.35
CA VAL A 39 -8.74 -2.81 10.16
C VAL A 39 -8.94 -3.44 8.79
N GLY A 40 -9.34 -4.71 8.78
CA GLY A 40 -9.47 -5.55 7.60
C GLY A 40 -8.35 -6.57 7.50
N SER A 41 -8.71 -7.83 7.24
CA SER A 41 -7.79 -8.97 7.08
C SER A 41 -7.66 -9.47 5.64
N GLY A 42 -8.10 -8.67 4.66
CA GLY A 42 -7.91 -8.98 3.23
C GLY A 42 -6.44 -8.87 2.81
N LEU A 43 -6.15 -9.00 1.51
CA LEU A 43 -4.77 -9.02 1.01
C LEU A 43 -3.94 -7.83 1.52
N ALA A 44 -4.48 -6.61 1.44
CA ALA A 44 -3.80 -5.40 1.91
C ALA A 44 -3.55 -5.41 3.43
N GLY A 45 -4.59 -5.67 4.23
CA GLY A 45 -4.49 -5.64 5.69
C GLY A 45 -3.66 -6.78 6.26
N GLY A 46 -3.82 -8.00 5.73
CA GLY A 46 -3.00 -9.15 6.09
C GLY A 46 -1.52 -8.94 5.78
N ALA A 47 -1.19 -8.45 4.57
CA ALA A 47 0.19 -8.15 4.19
C ALA A 47 0.78 -7.03 5.07
N ALA A 48 0.04 -5.95 5.29
CA ALA A 48 0.49 -4.86 6.16
C ALA A 48 0.74 -5.36 7.60
N ALA A 49 -0.18 -6.15 8.15
CA ALA A 49 -0.06 -6.68 9.50
C ALA A 49 1.16 -7.60 9.65
N ALA A 50 1.40 -8.48 8.68
CA ALA A 50 2.58 -9.36 8.65
C ALA A 50 3.88 -8.55 8.58
N THR A 51 4.04 -7.69 7.58
CA THR A 51 5.26 -6.90 7.38
C THR A 51 5.56 -5.98 8.58
N LEU A 52 4.55 -5.35 9.15
CA LEU A 52 4.75 -4.48 10.32
C LEU A 52 5.09 -5.28 11.58
N SER A 53 4.49 -6.47 11.75
CA SER A 53 4.84 -7.36 12.85
C SER A 53 6.28 -7.85 12.73
N GLU A 54 6.72 -8.25 11.53
CA GLU A 54 8.11 -8.65 11.23
C GLU A 54 9.11 -7.53 11.53
N LEU A 55 8.73 -6.27 11.28
CA LEU A 55 9.55 -5.11 11.62
C LEU A 55 9.68 -4.86 13.12
N GLY A 56 8.89 -5.55 13.97
CA GLY A 56 8.94 -5.46 15.43
C GLY A 56 7.90 -4.52 16.06
N TYR A 57 6.87 -4.13 15.31
CA TYR A 57 5.74 -3.36 15.85
C TYR A 57 4.74 -4.27 16.57
N GLN A 58 4.02 -3.71 17.56
CA GLN A 58 2.88 -4.40 18.15
C GLN A 58 1.65 -4.19 17.26
N VAL A 59 1.24 -5.22 16.52
CA VAL A 59 0.11 -5.11 15.59
C VAL A 59 -1.13 -5.82 16.11
N LYS A 60 -2.28 -5.15 16.05
CA LYS A 60 -3.61 -5.74 16.29
C LYS A 60 -4.40 -5.69 14.98
N CYS A 61 -4.70 -6.86 14.42
CA CYS A 61 -5.46 -6.97 13.18
C CYS A 61 -6.91 -7.37 13.50
N PHE A 62 -7.87 -6.55 13.07
CA PHE A 62 -9.30 -6.77 13.29
C PHE A 62 -10.00 -7.01 11.96
N THR A 63 -11.00 -7.87 11.98
CA THR A 63 -11.89 -8.09 10.85
C THR A 63 -13.30 -8.32 11.38
N HIS A 64 -14.30 -7.76 10.71
CA HIS A 64 -15.70 -8.00 11.05
C HIS A 64 -16.19 -9.36 10.54
N LEU A 65 -15.44 -9.99 9.65
CA LEU A 65 -15.78 -11.27 9.06
C LEU A 65 -15.52 -12.39 10.06
N ASP A 66 -16.42 -13.36 10.11
CA ASP A 66 -16.31 -14.57 10.94
C ASP A 66 -14.96 -15.30 10.80
N SER A 67 -14.28 -15.16 9.65
CA SER A 67 -12.95 -15.70 9.43
C SER A 67 -12.08 -14.69 8.67
N PRO A 68 -10.80 -14.54 9.05
CA PRO A 68 -9.86 -13.69 8.31
C PRO A 68 -9.73 -14.05 6.81
N ARG A 69 -10.01 -15.30 6.43
CA ARG A 69 -9.95 -15.79 5.05
C ARG A 69 -11.17 -15.45 4.20
N ARG A 70 -12.22 -14.84 4.76
CA ARG A 70 -13.45 -14.50 4.01
C ARG A 70 -13.44 -13.10 3.40
N ALA A 71 -12.32 -12.38 3.48
CA ALA A 71 -12.21 -11.08 2.82
C ALA A 71 -12.38 -11.25 1.30
N HIS A 72 -13.04 -10.30 0.63
CA HIS A 72 -13.38 -10.40 -0.79
C HIS A 72 -12.17 -10.64 -1.70
N SER A 73 -10.96 -10.28 -1.25
CA SER A 73 -9.72 -10.58 -1.94
C SER A 73 -9.51 -12.08 -2.26
N ILE A 74 -10.17 -13.01 -1.55
CA ILE A 74 -10.13 -14.45 -1.85
C ILE A 74 -10.81 -14.81 -3.18
N ALA A 75 -11.72 -13.96 -3.67
CA ALA A 75 -12.44 -14.17 -4.91
C ALA A 75 -11.69 -13.63 -6.15
N ALA A 76 -10.49 -13.08 -5.98
CA ALA A 76 -9.68 -12.60 -7.10
C ALA A 76 -9.21 -13.77 -7.99
N GLN A 77 -9.32 -13.62 -9.31
CA GLN A 77 -9.03 -14.70 -10.27
C GLN A 77 -7.98 -14.33 -11.31
N GLY A 78 -8.05 -13.12 -11.90
CA GLY A 78 -7.25 -12.77 -13.08
C GLY A 78 -5.74 -12.71 -12.83
N GLY A 79 -5.30 -12.01 -11.79
CA GLY A 79 -3.88 -11.88 -11.46
C GLY A 79 -3.53 -10.52 -10.85
N ILE A 80 -2.22 -10.25 -10.74
CA ILE A 80 -1.66 -9.00 -10.24
C ILE A 80 -0.79 -8.41 -11.35
N ASN A 81 -1.09 -7.18 -11.76
CA ASN A 81 -0.27 -6.46 -12.74
C ASN A 81 1.07 -6.05 -12.13
N ALA A 82 2.17 -6.32 -12.83
CA ALA A 82 3.51 -5.88 -12.44
C ALA A 82 4.38 -5.68 -13.68
N ALA A 83 5.13 -4.58 -13.71
CA ALA A 83 6.10 -4.35 -14.77
C ALA A 83 7.31 -5.26 -14.57
N LYS A 84 7.46 -6.29 -15.42
CA LYS A 84 8.51 -7.32 -15.29
C LYS A 84 9.37 -7.50 -16.53
N ASN A 85 8.82 -7.21 -17.72
CA ASN A 85 9.53 -7.34 -19.00
C ASN A 85 10.18 -8.73 -19.21
N TYR A 86 9.59 -9.80 -18.65
CA TYR A 86 10.15 -11.16 -18.77
C TYR A 86 10.14 -11.68 -20.22
N GLN A 87 9.22 -11.18 -21.03
CA GLN A 87 9.09 -11.52 -22.44
C GLN A 87 9.91 -10.61 -23.36
N ASN A 88 10.69 -9.66 -22.79
CA ASN A 88 11.39 -8.62 -23.54
C ASN A 88 10.47 -7.82 -24.49
N ASP A 89 9.24 -7.57 -24.05
CA ASP A 89 8.17 -6.86 -24.76
C ASP A 89 8.23 -5.33 -24.58
N GLY A 90 9.31 -4.84 -23.95
CA GLY A 90 9.49 -3.42 -23.65
C GLY A 90 8.57 -2.93 -22.54
N ASP A 91 8.12 -3.83 -21.67
CA ASP A 91 7.36 -3.48 -20.48
C ASP A 91 8.20 -2.64 -19.51
N SER A 92 7.57 -1.67 -18.86
CA SER A 92 8.24 -0.75 -17.94
C SER A 92 7.26 -0.15 -16.93
N VAL A 93 7.79 0.24 -15.77
CA VAL A 93 7.01 0.93 -14.73
C VAL A 93 6.32 2.19 -15.29
N ARG A 94 6.98 2.91 -16.20
CA ARG A 94 6.41 4.08 -16.85
C ARG A 94 5.12 3.74 -17.62
N ARG A 95 5.12 2.65 -18.40
CA ARG A 95 3.95 2.21 -19.16
C ARG A 95 2.82 1.80 -18.23
N LEU A 96 3.11 0.98 -17.23
CA LEU A 96 2.14 0.57 -16.20
C LEU A 96 1.44 1.78 -15.54
N ILE A 97 2.22 2.78 -15.12
CA ILE A 97 1.66 3.98 -14.47
C ILE A 97 0.87 4.84 -15.46
N TYR A 98 1.36 5.03 -16.68
CA TYR A 98 0.63 5.77 -17.72
C TYR A 98 -0.73 5.13 -18.01
N ASP A 99 -0.75 3.81 -18.22
CA ASP A 99 -1.99 3.06 -18.48
C ASP A 99 -2.94 3.09 -17.28
N THR A 100 -2.41 3.11 -16.05
CA THR A 100 -3.21 3.27 -14.82
C THR A 100 -3.88 4.64 -14.75
N ILE A 101 -3.14 5.73 -15.01
CA ILE A 101 -3.69 7.10 -15.00
C ILE A 101 -4.73 7.26 -16.11
N LYS A 102 -4.41 6.79 -17.31
CA LYS A 102 -5.33 6.84 -18.46
C LYS A 102 -6.59 6.01 -18.19
N GLY A 103 -6.44 4.79 -17.68
CA GLY A 103 -7.56 3.91 -17.32
C GLY A 103 -8.41 4.44 -16.16
N GLY A 104 -7.80 5.23 -15.27
CA GLY A 104 -8.48 5.94 -14.18
C GLY A 104 -9.14 7.26 -14.59
N ASP A 105 -9.25 7.55 -15.89
CA ASP A 105 -9.84 8.79 -16.43
C ASP A 105 -9.14 10.07 -15.92
N PHE A 106 -7.81 9.99 -15.71
CA PHE A 106 -6.96 11.08 -15.24
C PHE A 106 -7.37 11.70 -13.89
N ARG A 107 -8.13 10.97 -13.07
CA ARG A 107 -8.57 11.38 -11.73
C ARG A 107 -7.62 10.93 -10.62
#